data_AF-A0A316GSZ8-F1
#
_entry.id   AF-A0A316GSZ8-F1
#
_cell.length_a   1.000
_cell.length_b   1.000
_cell.length_c   1.000
_cell.angle_alpha   90.00
_cell.angle_beta   90.00
_cell.angle_gamma   90.00
#
_symmetry.space_group_name_H-M   'P 1'
#
loop_
_entity.id
_entity.type
_entity.pdbx_description
1 polymer ?
#
loop_
_entity_poly.entity_id
_entity_poly.type
_entity_poly.pdbx_seq_one_letter_code
_entity_poly.pdbx_strand_id
1 'polypeptide(L)' 'MPPNYRKSIDEKSMGQHQLVAFDTGVNISLGLPIDRTSVDHGTAFDIAGTGKANHVNMNAAIAYARKLAGTPRVTA' A
#
# COMPACT_ATOMS: atom_id res chain seq x y z
N MET A 1 -6.37 -30.65 -1.20
CA MET A 1 -6.26 -29.52 -0.26
C MET A 1 -5.06 -29.76 0.63
N PRO A 2 -3.98 -28.94 0.56
CA PRO A 2 -2.95 -28.99 1.58
C PRO A 2 -3.18 -27.88 2.64
N PRO A 3 -2.97 -28.21 3.92
CA PRO A 3 -2.94 -27.24 5.02
C PRO A 3 -1.63 -26.44 4.94
N ASN A 4 -1.53 -25.32 5.67
CA ASN A 4 -0.28 -24.58 5.98
C ASN A 4 -0.05 -23.22 5.28
N TYR A 5 -1.07 -22.36 5.18
CA TYR A 5 -0.86 -20.91 4.93
C TYR A 5 -1.15 -20.06 6.17
N ARG A 6 -0.52 -20.42 7.29
CA ARG A 6 -0.33 -19.53 8.45
C ARG A 6 1.16 -19.27 8.62
N LYS A 7 1.73 -18.45 7.75
CA LYS A 7 2.93 -17.71 8.10
C LYS A 7 2.51 -16.26 8.30
N SER A 8 2.77 -15.80 9.51
CA SER A 8 2.63 -14.45 10.00
C SER A 8 2.88 -13.41 8.89
N ILE A 9 1.89 -12.56 8.66
CA ILE A 9 2.17 -11.21 8.18
C ILE A 9 2.85 -10.56 9.39
N ASP A 10 4.17 -10.73 9.47
CA ASP A 10 4.99 -10.09 10.47
C ASP A 10 4.76 -8.57 10.35
N GLU A 11 4.19 -7.97 11.39
CA GLU A 11 4.05 -6.52 11.57
C GLU A 11 5.39 -5.76 11.48
N LYS A 12 6.51 -6.48 11.32
CA LYS A 12 7.87 -5.95 11.16
C LYS A 12 8.24 -5.51 9.74
N SER A 13 7.45 -5.79 8.71
CA SER A 13 7.82 -5.35 7.34
C SER A 13 7.60 -3.85 7.10
N MET A 14 6.66 -3.21 7.82
CA MET A 14 6.35 -1.78 7.63
C MET A 14 7.54 -0.86 7.95
N GLY A 15 8.42 -1.26 8.88
CA GLY A 15 9.57 -0.42 9.28
C GLY A 15 10.73 -0.38 8.28
N GLN A 16 10.81 -1.33 7.35
CA GLN A 16 11.94 -1.45 6.41
C GLN A 16 11.68 -0.75 5.06
N HIS A 17 10.42 -0.56 4.68
CA HIS A 17 10.05 0.13 3.43
C HIS A 17 10.11 1.66 3.55
N GLN A 18 9.85 2.18 4.75
CA GLN A 18 9.83 3.63 5.02
C GLN A 18 11.19 4.29 4.74
N LEU A 19 12.31 3.62 5.00
CA LEU A 19 13.66 4.17 4.77
C LEU A 19 14.01 4.41 3.30
N VAL A 20 13.36 3.70 2.36
CA VAL A 20 13.72 3.73 0.92
C VAL A 20 12.73 4.54 0.08
N ALA A 21 11.50 4.76 0.57
CA ALA A 21 10.42 5.34 -0.23
C ALA A 21 9.57 6.39 0.52
N PHE A 22 10.21 7.24 1.34
CA PHE A 22 9.53 8.23 2.20
C PHE A 22 8.40 9.04 1.51
N ASP A 23 8.55 9.44 0.24
CA ASP A 23 7.55 10.26 -0.44
C ASP A 23 6.66 9.50 -1.45
N THR A 24 7.05 8.31 -1.91
CA THR A 24 6.33 7.59 -2.99
C THR A 24 6.05 6.11 -2.70
N GLY A 25 6.26 5.63 -1.48
CA GLY A 25 5.97 4.25 -1.10
C GLY A 25 4.48 3.92 -1.26
N VAL A 26 4.16 2.83 -1.95
CA VAL A 26 2.78 2.36 -2.15
C VAL A 26 2.65 0.95 -1.60
N ASN A 27 1.67 0.75 -0.71
CA ASN A 27 1.34 -0.55 -0.17
C ASN A 27 0.35 -1.28 -1.08
N ILE A 28 0.68 -2.51 -1.51
CA ILE A 28 -0.14 -3.33 -2.42
C ILE A 28 -0.58 -4.59 -1.68
N SER A 29 -1.87 -4.94 -1.73
CA SER A 29 -2.37 -6.20 -1.17
C SER A 29 -2.54 -7.25 -2.26
N LEU A 30 -1.82 -8.37 -2.12
CA LEU A 30 -1.89 -9.50 -3.03
C LEU A 30 -2.90 -10.55 -2.52
N GLY A 31 -3.55 -11.26 -3.45
CA GLY A 31 -4.47 -12.36 -3.12
C GLY A 31 -5.92 -11.95 -2.84
N LEU A 32 -6.25 -10.65 -2.93
CA LEU A 32 -7.62 -10.17 -2.84
C LEU A 32 -8.36 -10.31 -4.18
N PRO A 33 -9.69 -10.49 -4.17
CA PRO A 33 -10.51 -10.48 -5.39
C PRO A 33 -10.69 -9.08 -5.99
N ILE A 34 -9.96 -8.08 -5.50
CA ILE A 34 -9.90 -6.71 -6.04
C ILE A 34 -8.45 -6.21 -5.97
N ASP A 35 -8.09 -5.30 -6.86
CA ASP A 35 -6.83 -4.57 -6.74
C ASP A 35 -6.94 -3.57 -5.60
N ARG A 36 -5.98 -3.61 -4.67
CA ARG A 36 -5.96 -2.71 -3.50
C ARG A 36 -4.58 -2.13 -3.29
N THR A 37 -4.51 -0.80 -3.37
CA THR A 37 -3.35 0.02 -3.03
C THR A 37 -3.66 0.88 -1.81
N SER A 38 -2.63 1.30 -1.07
CA SER A 38 -2.73 2.17 0.10
C SER A 38 -1.50 3.07 0.21
N VAL A 39 -1.66 4.20 0.88
CA VAL A 39 -0.53 5.02 1.32
C VAL A 39 0.35 4.28 2.33
N ASP A 40 1.60 4.71 2.46
CA ASP A 40 2.60 4.17 3.41
C ASP A 40 2.81 5.04 4.66
N HIS A 41 1.96 6.05 4.87
CA HIS A 41 1.98 6.88 6.08
C HIS A 41 0.76 6.65 6.98
N GLY A 42 0.89 7.05 8.25
CA GLY A 42 -0.20 7.01 9.22
C GLY A 42 -1.21 8.15 9.06
N THR A 43 -2.09 8.32 10.05
CA THR A 43 -3.20 9.30 10.00
C THR A 43 -2.77 10.76 10.16
N ALA A 44 -1.58 11.01 10.72
CA ALA A 44 -1.02 12.34 10.93
C ALA A 44 -2.00 13.31 11.64
N PHE A 45 -2.59 12.86 12.75
CA PHE A 45 -3.62 13.61 13.50
C PHE A 45 -3.14 14.97 14.02
N ASP A 46 -1.85 15.09 14.32
CA ASP A 46 -1.17 16.30 14.75
C ASP A 46 -1.20 17.43 13.70
N ILE A 47 -1.35 17.09 12.42
CA ILE A 47 -1.44 18.05 11.32
C ILE A 47 -2.78 18.03 10.58
N ALA A 48 -3.76 17.26 11.07
CA ALA A 48 -5.08 17.18 10.46
C ALA A 48 -5.76 18.57 10.44
N GLY A 49 -6.33 18.95 9.28
CA GLY A 49 -6.99 20.25 9.10
C GLY A 49 -6.07 21.46 8.99
N THR A 50 -4.74 21.28 9.05
CA THR A 50 -3.77 22.39 9.00
C THR A 50 -3.31 22.74 7.58
N GLY A 51 -3.64 21.91 6.58
CA GLY A 51 -3.15 22.06 5.21
C GLY A 51 -1.69 21.68 4.99
N LYS A 52 -1.01 21.10 5.99
CA LYS A 52 0.43 20.74 5.93
C LYS A 52 0.73 19.34 5.39
N ALA A 53 -0.29 18.50 5.21
CA ALA A 53 -0.09 17.12 4.77
C ALA A 53 0.43 17.05 3.32
N ASN A 54 1.48 16.25 3.09
CA ASN A 54 2.01 15.99 1.75
C ASN A 54 1.18 14.90 1.04
N HIS A 55 0.63 15.22 -0.13
CA HIS A 55 -0.24 14.32 -0.89
C HIS A 55 0.48 13.52 -1.99
N VAL A 56 1.81 13.65 -2.12
CA VAL A 56 2.60 12.95 -3.14
C VAL A 56 2.44 11.42 -3.05
N ASN A 57 2.45 10.87 -1.83
CA ASN A 57 2.28 9.43 -1.61
C ASN A 57 0.89 8.93 -2.05
N MET A 58 -0.16 9.69 -1.73
CA MET A 58 -1.52 9.41 -2.17
C MET A 58 -1.63 9.40 -3.70
N ASN A 59 -1.02 10.38 -4.36
CA ASN A 59 -0.98 10.44 -5.83
C ASN A 59 -0.26 9.21 -6.41
N ALA A 60 0.85 8.79 -5.81
CA ALA A 60 1.59 7.59 -6.24
C ALA A 60 0.72 6.32 -6.07
N ALA A 61 -0.01 6.18 -4.96
CA ALA A 61 -0.90 5.05 -4.72
C ALA A 61 -2.03 4.98 -5.76
N ILE A 62 -2.66 6.11 -6.07
CA ILE A 62 -3.71 6.21 -7.09
C ILE A 62 -3.15 5.89 -8.48
N ALA A 63 -1.98 6.45 -8.83
CA ALA A 63 -1.34 6.18 -10.12
C ALA A 63 -1.01 4.69 -10.29
N TYR A 64 -0.55 4.03 -9.21
CA TYR A 64 -0.27 2.60 -9.23
C TYR A 64 -1.55 1.77 -9.36
N ALA A 65 -2.63 2.14 -8.66
CA ALA A 65 -3.94 1.49 -8.79
C ALA A 65 -4.44 1.52 -10.23
N ARG A 66 -4.30 2.68 -10.92
CA ARG A 66 -4.65 2.82 -12.33
C ARG A 66 -3.85 1.87 -13.23
N LYS A 67 -2.56 1.66 -12.93
CA LYS A 67 -1.71 0.72 -13.65
C LYS A 67 -2.16 -0.73 -13.46
N LEU A 68 -2.52 -1.11 -12.23
CA LEU A 68 -3.05 -2.44 -11.94
C LEU A 68 -4.39 -2.68 -12.66
N ALA A 69 -5.31 -1.72 -12.59
CA ALA A 69 -6.62 -1.83 -13.24
C ALA A 69 -6.54 -1.96 -14.78
N GLY A 70 -5.50 -1.39 -15.40
CA GLY A 70 -5.23 -1.53 -16.84
C GLY A 70 -4.55 -2.85 -17.23
N THR A 71 -4.12 -3.65 -16.25
CA THR A 71 -3.47 -4.95 -16.48
C THR A 71 -4.47 -6.06 -16.20
N PRO A 72 -4.78 -6.95 -17.17
CA PRO A 72 -5.65 -8.09 -16.92
C PRO A 72 -5.13 -8.93 -15.76
N ARG A 73 -5.99 -9.22 -14.78
CA ARG A 73 -5.60 -10.13 -13.71
C ARG A 73 -5.32 -11.50 -14.29
N VAL A 74 -4.19 -12.07 -13.89
CA VAL A 74 -3.90 -13.48 -14.12
C VAL A 74 -4.91 -14.28 -13.29
N THR A 75 -6.00 -14.71 -13.93
CA THR A 75 -6.92 -15.67 -13.36
C THR A 75 -6.27 -17.04 -13.46
N ALA A 76 -6.06 -17.69 -12.32
CA ALA A 76 -5.62 -19.09 -12.26
C ALA A 76 -6.73 -20.03 -12.74
#